data_AF-A0A0A9CSI3-F1
#
_entry.id   AF-A0A0A9CSI3-F1
#
_cell.length_a   1.000
_cell.length_b   1.000
_cell.length_c   1.000
_cell.angle_alpha   90.00
_cell.angle_beta   90.00
_cell.angle_gamma   90.00
#
_symmetry.space_group_name_H-M   'P 1'
#
loop_
_entity.id
_entity.type
_entity.pdbx_description
1 polymer ?
#
loop_
_entity_poly.entity_id
_entity_poly.type
_entity_poly.pdbx_seq_one_letter_code
_entity_poly.pdbx_strand_id
1 'polypeptide(L)'
;MLLPEKTSIWFSENNSAMLGYQGAWIHELPGILLQAIHKAPSVTKVVLELLLRIGQYFPTMDCGNLRSYVQLFGAKSSSGTTELGPFVNLPRDCQELAISCLYYFPSLLPDIIRPLASCCLSDALEPFILFRVVEVLQSIYKAGNLQITEQLSFLLLLMARFKVHSEDSSKVSNWDTFKSLNRLILTSLFEMGDDLLVFELMWNNLSDAIAQKSSMHNMNGLFRIVVTLDAGTMKLMNEDVIKLITGYLVDASLVCTFPNLRALILILGLFYTFHP
;
A
#
# COMPACT_ATOMS: atom_id res chain seq x y z
N MET A 1 1.85 19.90 -0.95
CA MET A 1 1.05 21.12 -0.69
C MET A 1 -0.41 20.71 -0.80
N LEU A 2 -1.17 20.68 0.31
CA LEU A 2 -2.38 19.82 0.44
C LEU A 2 -3.71 20.54 0.74
N LEU A 3 -3.76 21.86 0.60
CA LEU A 3 -5.01 22.62 0.72
C LEU A 3 -5.09 23.67 -0.40
N PRO A 4 -6.19 23.76 -1.15
CA PRO A 4 -6.51 24.95 -1.94
C PRO A 4 -6.83 26.12 -1.01
N GLU A 5 -6.41 27.32 -1.37
CA GLU A 5 -6.92 28.53 -0.73
C GLU A 5 -8.43 28.66 -0.98
N LYS A 6 -9.18 29.10 0.04
CA LYS A 6 -10.65 29.23 -0.01
C LYS A 6 -11.07 30.42 -0.89
N THR A 7 -11.07 30.26 -2.20
CA THR A 7 -11.82 31.12 -3.12
C THR A 7 -13.29 30.70 -3.18
N SER A 8 -14.01 30.96 -2.09
CA SER A 8 -15.42 30.60 -1.90
C SER A 8 -16.38 31.53 -2.65
N ILE A 9 -16.38 31.49 -3.99
CA ILE A 9 -17.36 32.22 -4.82
C ILE A 9 -17.71 31.43 -6.08
N TRP A 10 -18.50 30.35 -5.97
CA TRP A 10 -19.25 29.79 -7.11
C TRP A 10 -20.54 29.09 -6.64
N PHE A 11 -21.67 29.55 -7.21
CA PHE A 11 -23.03 28.98 -7.14
C PHE A 11 -23.75 29.01 -5.77
N SER A 12 -24.42 30.14 -5.49
CA SER A 12 -25.43 30.27 -4.42
C SER A 12 -26.88 30.08 -4.91
N GLU A 13 -27.09 29.34 -6.01
CA GLU A 13 -28.43 29.12 -6.58
C GLU A 13 -28.81 27.64 -6.53
N ASN A 14 -29.67 27.30 -5.56
CA ASN A 14 -30.23 25.96 -5.35
C ASN A 14 -31.25 25.57 -6.44
N ASN A 15 -30.79 25.37 -7.68
CA ASN A 15 -31.58 24.75 -8.73
C ASN A 15 -31.43 23.22 -8.67
N SER A 16 -32.46 22.53 -8.17
CA SER A 16 -32.49 21.06 -8.03
C SER A 16 -32.21 20.31 -9.34
N ALA A 17 -32.62 20.88 -10.47
CA ALA A 17 -32.30 20.35 -11.80
C ALA A 17 -30.79 20.38 -12.10
N MET A 18 -30.06 21.45 -11.75
CA MET A 18 -28.61 21.53 -11.96
C MET A 18 -27.85 20.52 -11.10
N LEU A 19 -28.28 20.29 -9.86
CA LEU A 19 -27.72 19.26 -9.00
C LEU A 19 -27.89 17.85 -9.61
N GLY A 20 -29.04 17.59 -10.25
CA GLY A 20 -29.27 16.33 -10.99
C GLY A 20 -28.31 16.14 -12.17
N TYR A 21 -28.13 17.17 -13.01
CA TYR A 21 -27.18 17.10 -14.13
C TYR A 21 -25.72 17.01 -13.66
N GLN A 22 -25.36 17.68 -12.57
CA GLN A 22 -24.02 17.61 -11.97
C GLN A 22 -23.71 16.17 -11.50
N GLY A 23 -24.65 15.54 -10.77
CA GLY A 23 -24.50 14.14 -10.34
C GLY A 23 -24.37 13.17 -11.51
N ALA A 24 -25.22 13.33 -12.53
CA ALA A 24 -25.19 12.50 -13.74
C ALA A 24 -23.88 12.63 -14.53
N TRP A 25 -23.30 13.84 -14.63
CA TRP A 25 -22.05 14.03 -15.36
C TRP A 25 -20.84 13.50 -14.58
N ILE A 26 -20.83 13.62 -13.24
CA ILE A 26 -19.77 13.06 -12.39
C ILE A 26 -19.74 11.52 -12.46
N HIS A 27 -20.91 10.87 -12.57
CA HIS A 27 -21.02 9.42 -12.79
C HIS A 27 -20.30 8.94 -14.05
N GLU A 28 -20.31 9.74 -15.13
CA GLU A 28 -19.66 9.35 -16.40
C GLU A 28 -18.13 9.53 -16.38
N LEU A 29 -17.58 10.36 -15.50
CA LEU A 29 -16.14 10.69 -15.50
C LEU A 29 -15.22 9.46 -15.41
N PRO A 30 -15.45 8.46 -14.53
CA PRO A 30 -14.64 7.24 -14.52
C PRO A 30 -14.82 6.37 -15.78
N GLY A 31 -16.00 6.39 -16.41
CA GLY A 31 -16.22 5.71 -17.69
C GLY A 31 -15.45 6.36 -18.83
N ILE A 32 -15.48 7.70 -18.90
CA ILE A 32 -14.69 8.50 -19.84
C ILE A 32 -13.20 8.28 -19.60
N LEU A 33 -12.75 8.25 -18.34
CA LEU A 33 -11.37 7.96 -17.96
C LEU A 33 -10.89 6.64 -18.58
N LEU A 34 -11.58 5.53 -18.30
CA LEU A 34 -11.20 4.20 -18.80
C LEU A 34 -11.14 4.15 -20.34
N GLN A 35 -12.06 4.84 -21.03
CA GLN A 35 -12.06 4.92 -22.49
C GLN A 35 -10.92 5.79 -23.05
N ALA A 36 -10.51 6.83 -22.31
CA ALA A 36 -9.50 7.80 -22.72
C ALA A 36 -8.07 7.26 -22.58
N ILE A 37 -7.79 6.39 -21.60
CA ILE A 37 -6.43 5.91 -21.25
C ILE A 37 -5.60 5.50 -22.48
N HIS A 38 -6.19 4.72 -23.40
CA HIS A 38 -5.50 4.18 -24.57
C HIS A 38 -5.65 5.04 -25.84
N LYS A 39 -6.44 6.12 -25.79
CA LYS A 39 -6.86 6.90 -26.98
C LYS A 39 -6.47 8.37 -26.91
N ALA A 40 -6.44 8.96 -25.71
CA ALA A 40 -6.22 10.38 -25.48
C ALA A 40 -5.60 10.62 -24.08
N PRO A 41 -4.26 10.53 -23.96
CA PRO A 41 -3.55 10.75 -22.69
C PRO A 41 -3.80 12.14 -22.08
N SER A 42 -3.98 13.17 -22.91
CA SER A 42 -4.35 14.52 -22.45
C SER A 42 -5.73 14.56 -21.79
N VAL A 43 -6.72 13.84 -22.32
CA VAL A 43 -8.05 13.72 -21.71
C VAL A 43 -7.99 12.94 -20.40
N THR A 44 -7.19 11.87 -20.36
CA THR A 44 -6.94 11.08 -19.14
C THR A 44 -6.48 11.98 -17.99
N LYS A 45 -5.50 12.86 -18.24
CA LYS A 45 -5.02 13.82 -17.25
C LYS A 45 -6.10 14.81 -16.81
N VAL A 46 -6.80 15.45 -17.75
CA VAL A 46 -7.86 16.43 -17.45
C VAL A 46 -8.99 15.81 -16.62
N VAL A 47 -9.39 14.57 -16.91
CA VAL A 47 -10.43 13.86 -16.13
C VAL A 47 -9.94 13.54 -14.71
N LEU A 48 -8.67 13.16 -14.54
CA LEU A 48 -8.09 12.93 -13.21
C LEU A 48 -7.94 14.23 -12.39
N GLU A 49 -7.51 15.32 -13.02
CA GLU A 49 -7.49 16.66 -12.39
C GLU A 49 -8.89 17.11 -11.96
N LEU A 50 -9.89 16.89 -12.82
CA LEU A 50 -11.29 17.19 -12.52
C LEU A 50 -11.84 16.35 -11.36
N LEU A 51 -11.59 15.03 -11.35
CA LEU A 51 -11.97 14.15 -10.24
C LEU A 51 -11.31 14.62 -8.93
N LEU A 52 -10.02 14.97 -8.95
CA LEU A 52 -9.32 15.51 -7.79
C LEU A 52 -9.96 16.81 -7.28
N ARG A 53 -10.33 17.73 -8.19
CA ARG A 53 -11.04 18.97 -7.84
C ARG A 53 -12.42 18.70 -7.26
N ILE A 54 -13.18 17.77 -7.82
CA ILE A 54 -14.50 17.36 -7.28
C ILE A 54 -14.34 16.87 -5.84
N GLY A 55 -13.39 15.97 -5.57
CA GLY A 55 -13.11 15.48 -4.22
C GLY A 55 -12.69 16.59 -3.24
N GLN A 56 -11.92 17.57 -3.71
CA GLN A 56 -11.50 18.73 -2.90
C GLN A 56 -12.65 19.67 -2.52
N TYR A 57 -13.62 19.89 -3.41
CA TYR A 57 -14.73 20.82 -3.18
C TYR A 57 -15.99 20.14 -2.62
N PHE A 58 -16.18 18.84 -2.83
CA PHE A 58 -17.38 18.08 -2.44
C PHE A 58 -17.03 16.81 -1.62
N PRO A 59 -16.37 16.94 -0.45
CA PRO A 59 -15.85 15.80 0.32
C PRO A 59 -16.93 14.88 0.92
N THR A 60 -18.20 15.29 0.90
CA THR A 60 -19.35 14.49 1.38
C THR A 60 -20.21 13.94 0.24
N MET A 61 -19.73 13.97 -1.01
CA MET A 61 -20.45 13.43 -2.16
C MET A 61 -20.51 11.90 -2.09
N ASP A 62 -21.69 11.32 -2.34
CA ASP A 62 -21.82 9.86 -2.42
C ASP A 62 -21.04 9.32 -3.62
N CYS A 63 -19.97 8.58 -3.31
CA CYS A 63 -19.04 8.02 -4.28
C CYS A 63 -19.44 6.62 -4.76
N GLY A 64 -20.62 6.10 -4.41
CA GLY A 64 -21.15 4.85 -5.00
C GLY A 64 -21.19 4.88 -6.54
N ASN A 65 -21.34 6.07 -7.10
CA ASN A 65 -21.32 6.37 -8.54
C ASN A 65 -19.91 6.31 -9.18
N LEU A 66 -18.84 6.23 -8.38
CA LEU A 66 -17.46 6.16 -8.86
C LEU A 66 -16.92 4.72 -8.94
N ARG A 67 -17.77 3.68 -8.82
CA ARG A 67 -17.34 2.26 -8.81
C ARG A 67 -16.48 1.86 -10.01
N SER A 68 -16.71 2.42 -11.20
CA SER A 68 -15.87 2.16 -12.38
C SER A 68 -14.41 2.66 -12.21
N TYR A 69 -14.16 3.62 -11.31
CA TYR A 69 -12.81 4.07 -10.97
C TYR A 69 -11.95 2.96 -10.35
N VAL A 70 -12.54 1.98 -9.66
CA VAL A 70 -11.83 0.81 -9.11
C VAL A 70 -11.09 0.05 -10.21
N GLN A 71 -11.69 -0.06 -11.40
CA GLN A 71 -11.14 -0.79 -12.55
C GLN A 71 -9.81 -0.20 -13.05
N LEU A 72 -9.51 1.07 -12.71
CA LEU A 72 -8.22 1.70 -12.98
C LEU A 72 -7.06 0.91 -12.37
N PHE A 73 -7.24 0.40 -11.14
CA PHE A 73 -6.24 -0.34 -10.38
C PHE A 73 -6.31 -1.85 -10.65
N GLY A 74 -7.50 -2.37 -10.98
CA GLY A 74 -7.65 -3.75 -11.42
C GLY A 74 -9.03 -4.34 -11.19
N ALA A 75 -9.16 -5.61 -11.55
CA ALA A 75 -10.40 -6.38 -11.38
C ALA A 75 -10.12 -7.71 -10.67
N LYS A 76 -11.10 -8.19 -9.90
CA LYS A 76 -11.10 -9.57 -9.38
C LYS A 76 -11.55 -10.48 -10.52
N SER A 77 -10.63 -11.29 -11.06
CA SER A 77 -10.97 -12.32 -12.04
C SER A 77 -11.77 -13.46 -11.40
N SER A 78 -12.49 -14.23 -12.21
CA SER A 78 -13.31 -15.38 -11.76
C SER A 78 -12.49 -16.51 -11.13
N SER A 79 -11.19 -16.59 -11.42
CA SER A 79 -10.24 -17.53 -10.80
C SER A 79 -9.67 -17.04 -9.45
N GLY A 80 -10.09 -15.86 -8.96
CA GLY A 80 -9.61 -15.27 -7.71
C GLY A 80 -8.27 -14.52 -7.84
N THR A 81 -7.58 -14.61 -8.98
CA THR A 81 -6.44 -13.75 -9.31
C THR A 81 -6.89 -12.30 -9.50
N THR A 82 -6.05 -11.34 -9.14
CA THR A 82 -6.34 -9.91 -9.38
C THR A 82 -5.63 -9.48 -10.65
N GLU A 83 -6.39 -9.10 -11.67
CA GLU A 83 -5.86 -8.58 -12.93
C GLU A 83 -5.39 -7.15 -12.72
N LEU A 84 -4.18 -6.83 -13.21
CA LEU A 84 -3.60 -5.49 -13.12
C LEU A 84 -4.40 -4.53 -14.01
N GLY A 85 -4.93 -3.47 -13.39
CA GLY A 85 -5.59 -2.39 -14.12
C GLY A 85 -4.61 -1.51 -14.89
N PRO A 86 -5.12 -0.65 -15.78
CA PRO A 86 -4.30 0.24 -16.61
C PRO A 86 -3.42 1.22 -15.81
N PHE A 87 -3.69 1.43 -14.52
CA PHE A 87 -2.93 2.32 -13.63
C PHE A 87 -1.42 2.20 -13.77
N VAL A 88 -0.87 0.98 -13.80
CA VAL A 88 0.60 0.76 -13.86
C VAL A 88 1.25 1.28 -15.15
N ASN A 89 0.47 1.46 -16.22
CA ASN A 89 0.93 1.91 -17.54
C ASN A 89 0.62 3.39 -17.81
N LEU A 90 0.02 4.12 -16.86
CA LEU A 90 -0.25 5.54 -17.00
C LEU A 90 1.05 6.37 -16.91
N PRO A 91 1.10 7.55 -17.55
CA PRO A 91 2.12 8.55 -17.26
C PRO A 91 2.19 8.89 -15.77
N ARG A 92 3.40 9.16 -15.25
CA ARG A 92 3.66 9.38 -13.82
C ARG A 92 2.73 10.42 -13.17
N ASP A 93 2.47 11.53 -13.85
CA ASP A 93 1.60 12.60 -13.37
C ASP A 93 0.13 12.15 -13.25
N CYS A 94 -0.35 11.34 -14.21
CA CYS A 94 -1.64 10.66 -14.11
C CYS A 94 -1.67 9.65 -12.96
N GLN A 95 -0.59 8.91 -12.68
CA GLN A 95 -0.52 8.00 -11.52
C GLN A 95 -0.59 8.78 -10.20
N GLU A 96 0.16 9.87 -10.06
CA GLU A 96 0.13 10.75 -8.88
C GLU A 96 -1.26 11.35 -8.63
N LEU A 97 -1.92 11.85 -9.69
CA LEU A 97 -3.29 12.35 -9.60
C LEU A 97 -4.26 11.22 -9.18
N ALA A 98 -4.14 10.05 -9.79
CA ALA A 98 -5.04 8.92 -9.53
C ALA A 98 -4.95 8.41 -8.07
N ILE A 99 -3.74 8.34 -7.52
CA ILE A 99 -3.53 8.03 -6.09
C ILE A 99 -4.08 9.16 -5.22
N SER A 100 -3.84 10.43 -5.59
CA SER A 100 -4.29 11.59 -4.80
C SER A 100 -5.81 11.68 -4.68
N CYS A 101 -6.56 11.22 -5.70
CA CYS A 101 -8.03 11.10 -5.63
C CYS A 101 -8.51 10.17 -4.50
N LEU A 102 -7.74 9.12 -4.15
CA LEU A 102 -8.13 8.17 -3.10
C LEU A 102 -8.33 8.83 -1.73
N TYR A 103 -7.64 9.94 -1.47
CA TYR A 103 -7.79 10.70 -0.22
C TYR A 103 -9.19 11.32 -0.06
N TYR A 104 -9.83 11.67 -1.18
CA TYR A 104 -11.14 12.31 -1.19
C TYR A 104 -12.30 11.35 -1.43
N PHE A 105 -12.00 10.11 -1.86
CA PHE A 105 -13.00 9.08 -2.18
C PHE A 105 -12.82 7.80 -1.33
N PRO A 106 -12.78 7.89 0.02
CA PRO A 106 -12.39 6.77 0.87
C PRO A 106 -13.36 5.59 0.82
N SER A 107 -14.63 5.79 0.47
CA SER A 107 -15.60 4.70 0.30
C SER A 107 -15.25 3.71 -0.83
N LEU A 108 -14.31 4.06 -1.72
CA LEU A 108 -13.81 3.18 -2.76
C LEU A 108 -12.66 2.27 -2.27
N LEU A 109 -12.04 2.58 -1.12
CA LEU A 109 -10.85 1.89 -0.63
C LEU A 109 -11.05 0.37 -0.41
N PRO A 110 -12.17 -0.12 0.16
CA PRO A 110 -12.35 -1.57 0.37
C PRO A 110 -12.29 -2.39 -0.93
N ASP A 111 -12.68 -1.80 -2.06
CA ASP A 111 -12.59 -2.40 -3.39
C ASP A 111 -11.22 -2.14 -4.08
N ILE A 112 -10.49 -1.09 -3.70
CA ILE A 112 -9.21 -0.65 -4.31
C ILE A 112 -7.96 -1.21 -3.63
N ILE A 113 -7.93 -1.39 -2.30
CA ILE A 113 -6.70 -1.71 -1.54
C ILE A 113 -5.99 -2.97 -2.08
N ARG A 114 -6.73 -4.04 -2.41
CA ARG A 114 -6.13 -5.27 -2.96
C ARG A 114 -5.61 -5.10 -4.41
N PRO A 115 -6.39 -4.58 -5.39
CA PRO A 115 -5.85 -4.21 -6.71
C PRO A 115 -4.64 -3.28 -6.65
N LEU A 116 -4.67 -2.25 -5.80
CA LEU A 116 -3.57 -1.31 -5.62
C LEU A 116 -2.31 -1.99 -5.05
N ALA A 117 -2.45 -2.94 -4.13
CA ALA A 117 -1.33 -3.76 -3.67
C ALA A 117 -0.75 -4.62 -4.80
N SER A 118 -1.60 -5.21 -5.66
CA SER A 118 -1.12 -5.91 -6.86
C SER A 118 -0.34 -4.99 -7.81
N CYS A 119 -0.79 -3.75 -8.02
CA CYS A 119 -0.03 -2.75 -8.77
C CYS A 119 1.35 -2.46 -8.13
N CYS A 120 1.39 -2.30 -6.81
CA CYS A 120 2.62 -2.05 -6.05
C CYS A 120 3.63 -3.22 -6.05
N LEU A 121 3.16 -4.44 -6.35
CA LEU A 121 3.97 -5.65 -6.50
C LEU A 121 4.34 -5.96 -7.97
N SER A 122 3.97 -5.09 -8.91
CA SER A 122 4.30 -5.20 -10.32
C SER A 122 5.66 -4.58 -10.63
N ASP A 123 6.49 -5.30 -11.40
CA ASP A 123 7.76 -4.81 -11.93
C ASP A 123 7.61 -3.56 -12.84
N ALA A 124 6.38 -3.28 -13.31
CA ALA A 124 6.07 -2.12 -14.15
C ALA A 124 5.91 -0.81 -13.36
N LEU A 125 5.71 -0.86 -12.04
CA LEU A 125 5.49 0.35 -11.24
C LEU A 125 6.81 1.01 -10.83
N GLU A 126 6.95 2.31 -11.10
CA GLU A 126 8.15 3.06 -10.70
C GLU A 126 8.26 3.17 -9.16
N PRO A 127 9.47 3.06 -8.56
CA PRO A 127 9.69 3.18 -7.11
C PRO A 127 9.11 4.46 -6.49
N PHE A 128 9.17 5.58 -7.22
CA PHE A 128 8.60 6.85 -6.78
C PHE A 128 7.09 6.75 -6.53
N ILE A 129 6.35 6.10 -7.44
CA ILE A 129 4.90 5.92 -7.33
C ILE A 129 4.56 4.90 -6.24
N LEU A 130 5.35 3.84 -6.08
CA LEU A 130 5.22 2.91 -4.96
C LEU A 130 5.30 3.63 -3.60
N PHE A 131 6.29 4.49 -3.39
CA PHE A 131 6.37 5.28 -2.15
C PHE A 131 5.18 6.24 -2.01
N ARG A 132 4.77 6.88 -3.11
CA ARG A 132 3.60 7.79 -3.13
C ARG A 132 2.30 7.10 -2.73
N VAL A 133 2.09 5.84 -3.12
CA VAL A 133 0.94 5.03 -2.67
C VAL A 133 0.96 4.87 -1.15
N VAL A 134 2.09 4.44 -0.59
CA VAL A 134 2.23 4.21 0.86
C VAL A 134 2.01 5.51 1.65
N GLU A 135 2.58 6.63 1.20
CA GLU A 135 2.37 7.95 1.81
C GLU A 135 0.89 8.38 1.82
N VAL A 136 0.18 8.19 0.70
CA VAL A 136 -1.23 8.60 0.59
C VAL A 136 -2.11 7.68 1.44
N LEU A 137 -1.93 6.37 1.40
CA LEU A 137 -2.69 5.45 2.27
C LEU A 137 -2.42 5.72 3.77
N GLN A 138 -1.18 6.00 4.15
CA GLN A 138 -0.84 6.43 5.52
C GLN A 138 -1.52 7.77 5.89
N SER A 139 -1.65 8.69 4.95
CA SER A 139 -2.36 9.97 5.16
C SER A 139 -3.87 9.77 5.33
N ILE A 140 -4.47 8.83 4.59
CA ILE A 140 -5.89 8.46 4.70
C ILE A 140 -6.17 7.75 6.03
N TYR A 141 -5.29 6.83 6.43
CA TYR A 141 -5.34 6.17 7.72
C TYR A 141 -5.27 7.18 8.88
N LYS A 142 -4.30 8.12 8.85
CA LYS A 142 -4.19 9.22 9.83
C LYS A 142 -5.40 10.16 9.85
N ALA A 143 -6.14 10.26 8.74
CA ALA A 143 -7.40 11.00 8.67
C ALA A 143 -8.63 10.21 9.18
N GLY A 144 -8.45 8.96 9.63
CA GLY A 144 -9.53 8.07 10.10
C GLY A 144 -10.36 7.42 8.98
N ASN A 145 -9.91 7.52 7.73
CA ASN A 145 -10.67 7.16 6.53
C ASN A 145 -10.32 5.79 5.93
N LEU A 146 -9.38 5.05 6.53
CA LEU A 146 -8.97 3.70 6.15
C LEU A 146 -8.90 2.84 7.42
N GLN A 147 -9.44 1.61 7.39
CA GLN A 147 -9.44 0.77 8.58
C GLN A 147 -8.01 0.32 8.92
N ILE A 148 -7.69 0.24 10.21
CA ILE A 148 -6.37 -0.21 10.66
C ILE A 148 -6.02 -1.60 10.10
N THR A 149 -6.97 -2.52 10.09
CA THR A 149 -6.82 -3.88 9.52
C THR A 149 -6.48 -3.87 8.03
N GLU A 150 -7.08 -2.96 7.25
CA GLU A 150 -6.80 -2.80 5.82
C GLU A 150 -5.40 -2.23 5.58
N GLN A 151 -5.03 -1.18 6.32
CA GLN A 151 -3.70 -0.54 6.24
C GLN A 151 -2.59 -1.52 6.66
N LEU A 152 -2.75 -2.23 7.78
CA LEU A 152 -1.81 -3.23 8.25
C LEU A 152 -1.65 -4.38 7.24
N SER A 153 -2.76 -4.87 6.67
CA SER A 153 -2.74 -5.92 5.65
C SER A 153 -2.04 -5.48 4.37
N PHE A 154 -2.24 -4.22 3.95
CA PHE A 154 -1.57 -3.64 2.78
C PHE A 154 -0.05 -3.56 2.99
N LEU A 155 0.41 -2.94 4.09
CA LEU A 155 1.83 -2.80 4.40
C LEU A 155 2.54 -4.15 4.54
N LEU A 156 1.89 -5.11 5.22
CA LEU A 156 2.41 -6.46 5.39
C LEU A 156 2.52 -7.22 4.06
N LEU A 157 1.53 -7.09 3.18
CA LEU A 157 1.55 -7.73 1.86
C LEU A 157 2.72 -7.20 1.00
N LEU A 158 3.00 -5.90 1.05
CA LEU A 158 4.19 -5.33 0.40
C LEU A 158 5.48 -5.91 0.99
N MET A 159 5.63 -5.91 2.32
CA MET A 159 6.81 -6.47 3.00
C MET A 159 7.05 -7.95 2.63
N ALA A 160 5.98 -8.75 2.61
CA ALA A 160 6.04 -10.19 2.38
C ALA A 160 6.29 -10.58 0.91
N ARG A 161 5.79 -9.80 -0.05
CA ARG A 161 5.72 -10.22 -1.47
C ARG A 161 6.47 -9.33 -2.46
N PHE A 162 7.09 -8.22 -2.04
CA PHE A 162 7.91 -7.40 -2.94
C PHE A 162 9.06 -8.21 -3.54
N LYS A 163 9.13 -8.27 -4.88
CA LYS A 163 10.13 -9.05 -5.62
C LYS A 163 11.47 -8.34 -5.63
N VAL A 164 12.46 -8.89 -4.92
CA VAL A 164 13.84 -8.39 -4.94
C VAL A 164 14.61 -9.06 -6.09
N HIS A 165 15.26 -8.25 -6.93
CA HIS A 165 16.07 -8.69 -8.06
C HIS A 165 17.56 -8.43 -7.79
N SER A 166 18.41 -9.44 -8.01
CA SER A 166 19.87 -9.30 -8.00
C SER A 166 20.41 -8.84 -9.36
N GLU A 167 21.60 -8.24 -9.35
CA GLU A 167 22.32 -7.71 -10.53
C GLU A 167 22.76 -8.82 -11.50
N ASP A 168 22.68 -10.08 -11.09
CA ASP A 168 22.97 -11.26 -11.92
C ASP A 168 21.91 -11.51 -13.02
N SER A 169 20.77 -10.83 -12.93
CA SER A 169 19.76 -10.75 -13.98
C SER A 169 19.90 -9.43 -14.74
N SER A 170 19.50 -9.38 -16.01
CA SER A 170 19.60 -8.18 -16.88
C SER A 170 18.75 -6.96 -16.45
N LYS A 171 18.21 -6.97 -15.23
CA LYS A 171 17.50 -5.85 -14.59
C LYS A 171 18.43 -5.17 -13.58
N VAL A 172 18.37 -3.84 -13.52
CA VAL A 172 18.99 -3.07 -12.42
C VAL A 172 18.45 -3.58 -11.08
N SER A 173 19.32 -3.79 -10.09
CA SER A 173 18.89 -4.26 -8.77
C SER A 173 17.94 -3.25 -8.13
N ASN A 174 16.84 -3.75 -7.55
CA ASN A 174 15.86 -2.93 -6.84
C ASN A 174 16.07 -2.97 -5.32
N TRP A 175 17.30 -3.30 -4.88
CA TRP A 175 17.66 -3.49 -3.48
C TRP A 175 17.48 -2.21 -2.64
N ASP A 176 17.91 -1.05 -3.14
CA ASP A 176 17.72 0.22 -2.45
C ASP A 176 16.25 0.66 -2.41
N THR A 177 15.45 0.26 -3.41
CA THR A 177 13.98 0.44 -3.38
C THR A 177 13.38 -0.40 -2.26
N PHE A 178 13.72 -1.69 -2.17
CA PHE A 178 13.24 -2.58 -1.12
C PHE A 178 13.66 -2.11 0.28
N LYS A 179 14.92 -1.70 0.45
CA LYS A 179 15.43 -1.14 1.71
C LYS A 179 14.70 0.13 2.13
N SER A 180 14.41 1.01 1.18
CA SER A 180 13.65 2.26 1.41
C SER A 180 12.17 1.98 1.74
N LEU A 181 11.55 1.03 1.04
CA LEU A 181 10.20 0.55 1.31
C LEU A 181 10.09 -0.04 2.72
N ASN A 182 11.02 -0.90 3.13
CA ASN A 182 11.02 -1.51 4.45
C ASN A 182 11.13 -0.45 5.57
N ARG A 183 11.99 0.57 5.37
CA ARG A 183 12.07 1.70 6.30
C ARG A 183 10.75 2.47 6.36
N LEU A 184 10.14 2.77 5.21
CA LEU A 184 8.87 3.49 5.15
C LEU A 184 7.73 2.71 5.83
N ILE A 185 7.66 1.40 5.63
CA ILE A 185 6.68 0.52 6.29
C ILE A 185 6.90 0.52 7.81
N LEU A 186 8.13 0.32 8.29
CA LEU A 186 8.42 0.30 9.73
C LEU A 186 8.11 1.66 10.39
N THR A 187 8.44 2.77 9.74
CA THR A 187 8.01 4.11 10.19
C THR A 187 6.49 4.24 10.20
N SER A 188 5.80 3.76 9.15
CA SER A 188 4.34 3.85 9.07
C SER A 188 3.64 3.06 10.19
N LEU A 189 4.19 1.91 10.58
CA LEU A 189 3.69 1.08 11.69
C LEU A 189 3.90 1.75 13.05
N PHE A 190 5.09 2.27 13.32
CA PHE A 190 5.42 2.99 14.57
C PHE A 190 4.58 4.28 14.73
N GLU A 191 4.17 4.90 13.64
CA GLU A 191 3.27 6.06 13.65
C GLU A 191 1.78 5.71 13.94
N MET A 192 1.40 4.43 14.08
CA MET A 192 0.01 4.02 14.31
C MET A 192 -0.42 4.09 15.78
N GLY A 193 0.52 4.24 16.73
CA GLY A 193 0.23 4.38 18.15
C GLY A 193 0.94 3.32 18.99
N ASP A 194 0.16 2.46 19.64
CA ASP A 194 0.69 1.44 20.54
C ASP A 194 1.25 0.24 19.76
N ASP A 195 2.58 0.08 19.78
CA ASP A 195 3.32 -0.99 19.09
C ASP A 195 2.79 -2.39 19.44
N LEU A 196 2.35 -2.62 20.68
CA LEU A 196 1.78 -3.90 21.11
C LEU A 196 0.47 -4.21 20.41
N LEU A 197 -0.43 -3.22 20.39
CA LEU A 197 -1.75 -3.37 19.79
C LEU A 197 -1.62 -3.54 18.27
N VAL A 198 -0.70 -2.81 17.65
CA VAL A 198 -0.33 -3.00 16.24
C VAL A 198 0.18 -4.42 16.02
N PHE A 199 1.08 -4.93 16.86
CA PHE A 199 1.60 -6.30 16.77
C PHE A 199 0.49 -7.36 16.91
N GLU A 200 -0.41 -7.21 17.89
CA GLU A 200 -1.55 -8.11 18.09
C GLU A 200 -2.48 -8.16 16.88
N LEU A 201 -2.83 -7.01 16.32
CA LEU A 201 -3.69 -6.91 15.14
C LEU A 201 -3.03 -7.48 13.88
N MET A 202 -1.69 -7.45 13.78
CA MET A 202 -0.94 -8.04 12.67
C MET A 202 -0.66 -9.53 12.82
N TRP A 203 -0.59 -10.06 14.05
CA TRP A 203 0.11 -11.32 14.35
C TRP A 203 -0.28 -12.48 13.44
N ASN A 204 -1.59 -12.76 13.30
CA ASN A 204 -2.06 -13.90 12.49
C ASN A 204 -1.63 -13.80 11.01
N ASN A 205 -1.79 -12.62 10.41
CA ASN A 205 -1.38 -12.39 9.02
C ASN A 205 0.15 -12.46 8.88
N LEU A 206 0.89 -12.00 9.90
CA LEU A 206 2.35 -12.00 9.95
C LEU A 206 2.90 -13.43 10.10
N SER A 207 2.34 -14.25 10.98
CA SER A 207 2.69 -15.66 11.13
C SER A 207 2.40 -16.44 9.85
N ASP A 208 1.26 -16.18 9.20
CA ASP A 208 0.92 -16.79 7.90
C ASP A 208 1.90 -16.40 6.79
N ALA A 209 2.29 -15.12 6.70
CA ALA A 209 3.24 -14.63 5.71
C ALA A 209 4.66 -15.22 5.90
N ILE A 210 5.05 -15.48 7.15
CA ILE A 210 6.30 -16.16 7.53
C ILE A 210 6.21 -17.66 7.19
N ALA A 211 5.12 -18.33 7.57
CA ALA A 211 4.89 -19.75 7.32
C ALA A 211 4.81 -20.10 5.81
N GLN A 212 4.35 -19.16 4.98
CA GLN A 212 4.31 -19.27 3.51
C GLN A 212 5.71 -19.21 2.83
N LYS A 213 6.81 -19.28 3.59
CA LYS A 213 8.21 -19.30 3.12
C LYS A 213 8.48 -18.24 2.04
N SER A 214 8.26 -16.97 2.41
CA SER A 214 8.58 -15.81 1.58
C SER A 214 10.08 -15.76 1.23
N SER A 215 10.49 -14.95 0.24
CA SER A 215 11.92 -14.87 -0.14
C SER A 215 12.77 -14.42 1.05
N MET A 216 14.06 -14.79 1.08
CA MET A 216 14.94 -14.48 2.21
C MET A 216 14.97 -12.97 2.55
N HIS A 217 14.91 -12.11 1.54
CA HIS A 217 14.86 -10.66 1.73
C HIS A 217 13.54 -10.21 2.39
N ASN A 218 12.40 -10.75 1.93
CA ASN A 218 11.09 -10.48 2.53
C ASN A 218 11.04 -11.00 3.98
N MET A 219 11.56 -12.20 4.25
CA MET A 219 11.62 -12.79 5.59
C MET A 219 12.40 -11.91 6.58
N ASN A 220 13.56 -11.37 6.18
CA ASN A 220 14.30 -10.37 6.97
C ASN A 220 13.46 -9.11 7.24
N GLY A 221 12.64 -8.67 6.28
CA GLY A 221 11.66 -7.61 6.46
C GLY A 221 10.56 -7.95 7.49
N LEU A 222 9.99 -9.15 7.41
CA LEU A 222 8.97 -9.65 8.35
C LEU A 222 9.52 -9.78 9.78
N PHE A 223 10.72 -10.34 9.96
CA PHE A 223 11.33 -10.42 11.30
C PHE A 223 11.69 -9.04 11.86
N ARG A 224 12.01 -8.05 11.01
CA ARG A 224 12.17 -6.66 11.48
C ARG A 224 10.86 -6.09 12.03
N ILE A 225 9.70 -6.40 11.44
CA ILE A 225 8.41 -6.01 12.01
C ILE A 225 8.24 -6.64 13.41
N VAL A 226 8.46 -7.95 13.55
CA VAL A 226 8.37 -8.65 14.86
C VAL A 226 9.28 -7.99 15.89
N VAL A 227 10.55 -7.80 15.56
CA VAL A 227 11.57 -7.20 16.45
C VAL A 227 11.24 -5.76 16.82
N THR A 228 10.74 -4.96 15.88
CA THR A 228 10.44 -3.55 16.12
C THR A 228 9.21 -3.39 17.02
N LEU A 229 8.18 -4.22 16.85
CA LEU A 229 6.93 -4.08 17.60
C LEU A 229 6.90 -4.85 18.93
N ASP A 230 7.70 -5.90 19.12
CA ASP A 230 7.85 -6.59 20.43
C ASP A 230 8.96 -5.97 21.31
N ALA A 231 9.41 -4.74 21.01
CA ALA A 231 10.51 -4.06 21.67
C ALA A 231 10.14 -3.57 23.09
N GLY A 232 9.91 -4.51 24.00
CA GLY A 232 9.64 -4.28 25.43
C GLY A 232 8.78 -5.35 26.12
N THR A 233 8.30 -6.36 25.39
CA THR A 233 7.05 -7.05 25.78
C THR A 233 7.11 -8.57 25.85
N MET A 234 8.28 -9.16 25.56
CA MET A 234 8.56 -10.59 25.70
C MET A 234 7.60 -11.53 24.93
N LYS A 235 6.81 -11.09 23.94
CA LYS A 235 6.03 -12.02 23.11
C LYS A 235 6.92 -12.86 22.19
N LEU A 236 8.13 -12.41 21.88
CA LEU A 236 9.21 -13.22 21.31
C LEU A 236 9.57 -14.45 22.18
N MET A 237 9.20 -14.49 23.47
CA MET A 237 9.37 -15.66 24.34
C MET A 237 8.26 -16.72 24.16
N ASN A 238 7.21 -16.45 23.36
CA ASN A 238 6.21 -17.46 23.05
C ASN A 238 6.84 -18.56 22.19
N GLU A 239 6.72 -19.82 22.63
CA GLU A 239 7.30 -20.98 21.96
C GLU A 239 7.00 -21.04 20.46
N ASP A 240 5.82 -20.64 20.01
CA ASP A 240 5.45 -20.73 18.59
C ASP A 240 6.22 -19.71 17.74
N VAL A 241 6.52 -18.54 18.31
CA VAL A 241 7.38 -17.52 17.71
C VAL A 241 8.83 -18.03 17.63
N ILE A 242 9.31 -18.64 18.72
CA ILE A 242 10.65 -19.23 18.79
C ILE A 242 10.78 -20.36 17.74
N LYS A 243 9.84 -21.31 17.69
CA LYS A 243 9.83 -22.42 16.71
C LYS A 243 9.85 -21.89 15.27
N LEU A 244 9.04 -20.85 14.99
CA LEU A 244 8.94 -20.24 13.66
C LEU A 244 10.25 -19.53 13.25
N ILE A 245 10.86 -18.76 14.16
CA ILE A 245 12.18 -18.13 13.96
C ILE A 245 13.26 -19.20 13.78
N THR A 246 13.34 -20.18 14.68
CA THR A 246 14.35 -21.25 14.64
C THR A 246 14.25 -22.07 13.35
N GLY A 247 13.04 -22.41 12.90
CA GLY A 247 12.84 -23.10 11.62
C GLY A 247 13.38 -22.30 10.43
N TYR A 248 13.17 -20.98 10.40
CA TYR A 248 13.78 -20.12 9.38
C TYR A 248 15.31 -20.05 9.51
N LEU A 249 15.88 -19.95 10.72
CA LEU A 249 17.33 -19.89 10.89
C LEU A 249 18.01 -21.18 10.43
N VAL A 250 17.37 -22.34 10.63
CA VAL A 250 17.80 -23.63 10.07
C VAL A 250 17.76 -23.58 8.54
N ASP A 251 16.62 -23.24 7.94
CA ASP A 251 16.48 -23.15 6.47
C ASP A 251 17.51 -22.16 5.85
N ALA A 252 17.72 -21.00 6.48
CA ALA A 252 18.68 -20.00 6.02
C ALA A 252 20.15 -20.43 6.21
N SER A 253 20.45 -21.29 7.18
CA SER A 253 21.78 -21.89 7.37
C SER A 253 22.11 -22.96 6.32
N LEU A 254 21.09 -23.67 5.83
CA LEU A 254 21.22 -24.68 4.77
C LEU A 254 21.42 -24.05 3.37
N VAL A 255 21.04 -22.79 3.19
CA VAL A 255 20.99 -22.11 1.88
C VAL A 255 22.15 -21.12 1.64
N CYS A 256 22.87 -20.64 2.67
CA CYS A 256 23.84 -19.55 2.48
C CYS A 256 25.21 -19.69 3.16
N THR A 257 26.25 -19.48 2.36
CA THR A 257 27.61 -19.14 2.75
C THR A 257 27.71 -17.67 3.20
N PHE A 258 27.79 -17.45 4.52
CA PHE A 258 28.31 -16.25 5.22
C PHE A 258 27.45 -14.98 5.49
N PRO A 259 27.01 -14.10 4.55
CA PRO A 259 26.38 -12.81 4.90
C PRO A 259 25.22 -12.88 5.90
N ASN A 260 24.49 -14.00 5.89
CA ASN A 260 23.38 -14.30 6.80
C ASN A 260 23.77 -14.26 8.28
N LEU A 261 25.06 -14.43 8.60
CA LEU A 261 25.57 -14.33 9.96
C LEU A 261 25.20 -12.98 10.61
N ARG A 262 25.10 -11.87 9.85
CA ARG A 262 24.69 -10.57 10.40
C ARG A 262 23.21 -10.49 10.78
N ALA A 263 22.33 -11.16 10.04
CA ALA A 263 20.91 -11.25 10.40
C ALA A 263 20.72 -12.21 11.59
N LEU A 264 21.45 -13.33 11.58
CA LEU A 264 21.53 -14.27 12.69
C LEU A 264 22.04 -13.59 13.97
N ILE A 265 23.09 -12.78 13.88
CA ILE A 265 23.67 -11.99 14.99
C ILE A 265 22.74 -10.86 15.45
N LEU A 266 21.93 -10.26 14.58
CA LEU A 266 20.93 -9.27 15.03
C LEU A 266 19.81 -9.95 15.83
N ILE A 267 19.28 -11.07 15.34
CA ILE A 267 18.25 -11.86 16.04
C ILE A 267 18.79 -12.42 17.35
N LEU A 268 19.94 -13.11 17.33
CA LEU A 268 20.61 -13.62 18.54
C LEU A 268 21.09 -12.51 19.47
N GLY A 269 21.51 -11.36 18.92
CA GLY A 269 21.93 -10.19 19.69
C GLY A 269 20.77 -9.62 20.51
N LEU A 270 19.57 -9.57 19.94
CA LEU A 270 18.35 -9.20 20.68
C LEU A 270 18.00 -10.21 21.78
N PHE A 271 18.15 -11.53 21.51
CA PHE A 271 18.00 -12.55 22.55
C PHE A 271 19.05 -12.42 23.68
N TYR A 272 20.28 -11.99 23.37
CA TYR A 272 21.35 -11.82 24.36
C TYR A 272 21.34 -10.46 25.10
N THR A 273 20.82 -9.37 24.52
CA THR A 273 20.73 -8.07 25.21
C THR A 273 19.63 -8.00 26.26
N PHE A 274 18.75 -9.00 26.33
CA PHE A 274 17.65 -9.09 27.31
C PHE A 274 17.85 -10.18 28.37
N HIS A 275 19.05 -10.78 28.45
CA HIS A 275 19.39 -11.74 29.49
C HIS A 275 20.42 -11.14 30.47
N PRO A 276 20.07 -10.95 31.76
CA PRO A 276 21.05 -10.94 32.83
C PRO A 276 21.58 -12.37 33.11
#